data_AF-A0A1W2EZH1-F1
#
_entry.id   AF-A0A1W2EZH1-F1
#
_cell.length_a   1.000
_cell.length_b   1.000
_cell.length_c   1.000
_cell.angle_alpha   90.00
_cell.angle_beta   90.00
_cell.angle_gamma   90.00
#
_symmetry.space_group_name_H-M   'P 1'
#
loop_
_entity.id
_entity.type
_entity.pdbx_description
1 polymer ?
#
loop_
_entity_poly.entity_id
_entity_poly.type
_entity_poly.pdbx_seq_one_letter_code
_entity_poly.pdbx_strand_id
1 'polypeptide(L)'
;MNMTRDADRYRHGEMIDQVTVQPRQAARLEVGTYESTMPPPRLCLTYEPDVEENITAAPIRRDGDGDYTLWYQLENFGDVACTVSVWECNGDEEVCAPE
;
A
#
# COMPACT_ATOMS: atom_id res chain seq x y z
N MET A 1 -24.26 17.85 16.95
CA MET A 1 -23.76 16.47 16.74
C MET A 1 -23.01 16.47 15.42
N ASN A 2 -21.71 16.74 15.46
CA ASN A 2 -20.84 16.56 14.29
C ASN A 2 -19.92 15.39 14.61
N MET A 3 -20.20 14.25 14.00
CA MET A 3 -19.30 13.10 14.01
C MET A 3 -18.15 13.39 13.04
N THR A 4 -17.16 14.16 13.49
CA THR A 4 -15.82 14.16 12.90
C THR A 4 -15.01 13.09 13.63
N ARG A 5 -15.44 11.84 13.50
CA ARG A 5 -14.69 10.66 13.92
C ARG A 5 -14.39 9.93 12.62
N ASP A 6 -13.22 10.17 12.03
CA ASP A 6 -12.50 9.23 11.13
C ASP A 6 -11.35 9.91 10.37
N ALA A 7 -11.25 11.24 10.35
CA ALA A 7 -10.17 11.94 9.64
C ALA A 7 -8.78 11.89 10.34
N ASP A 8 -8.71 11.38 11.58
CA ASP A 8 -7.49 11.33 12.40
C ASP A 8 -6.93 9.91 12.57
N ARG A 9 -7.54 8.91 11.90
CA ARG A 9 -7.20 7.50 12.10
C ARG A 9 -5.96 7.04 11.36
N TYR A 10 -5.43 7.89 10.49
CA TYR A 10 -4.25 7.58 9.71
C TYR A 10 -3.37 8.82 9.58
N ARG A 11 -2.37 8.95 10.45
CA ARG A 11 -1.27 9.89 10.19
C ARG A 11 -0.39 9.28 9.11
N HIS A 12 -0.86 9.32 7.88
CA HIS A 12 -0.02 9.03 6.73
C HIS A 12 1.00 10.15 6.54
N GLY A 13 2.20 9.78 6.09
CA GLY A 13 3.19 10.67 5.50
C GLY A 13 2.80 11.05 4.09
N GLU A 14 3.78 11.05 3.19
CA GLU A 14 3.53 11.34 1.78
C GLU A 14 2.84 10.15 1.11
N MET A 15 1.86 10.43 0.24
CA MET A 15 1.29 9.42 -0.65
C MET A 15 2.33 9.09 -1.73
N ILE A 16 2.71 7.83 -1.83
CA ILE A 16 3.72 7.39 -2.77
C ILE A 16 3.08 7.12 -4.14
N ASP A 17 2.00 6.33 -4.16
CA ASP A 17 1.29 5.98 -5.40
C ASP A 17 -0.16 5.55 -5.10
N GLN A 18 -1.00 5.49 -6.13
CA GLN A 18 -2.34 4.91 -6.06
C GLN A 18 -2.75 4.22 -7.36
N VAL A 19 -3.58 3.19 -7.25
CA VAL A 19 -4.12 2.46 -8.41
C VAL A 19 -5.55 1.99 -8.16
N THR A 20 -6.41 2.08 -9.17
CA THR A 20 -7.73 1.47 -9.14
C THR A 20 -7.68 0.05 -9.70
N VAL A 21 -7.97 -0.93 -8.86
CA VAL A 21 -8.04 -2.36 -9.20
C VAL A 21 -9.47 -2.73 -9.54
N GLN A 22 -9.70 -3.06 -10.81
CA GLN A 22 -11.02 -3.51 -11.27
C GLN A 22 -11.36 -4.90 -10.71
N PRO A 23 -12.66 -5.24 -10.59
CA PRO A 23 -13.09 -6.59 -10.21
C PRO A 23 -12.40 -7.68 -11.02
N ARG A 24 -11.89 -8.71 -10.33
CA ARG A 24 -11.23 -9.89 -10.91
C ARG A 24 -10.00 -9.55 -11.75
N GLN A 25 -9.38 -8.40 -11.48
CA GLN A 25 -8.14 -7.99 -12.13
C GLN A 25 -7.02 -7.90 -11.11
N ALA A 26 -5.82 -8.13 -11.63
CA ALA A 26 -4.59 -7.87 -10.93
C ALA A 26 -4.06 -6.48 -11.31
N ALA A 27 -3.46 -5.79 -10.35
CA ALA A 27 -2.76 -4.54 -10.58
C ALA A 27 -1.42 -4.55 -9.86
N ARG A 28 -0.53 -3.66 -10.28
CA ARG A 28 0.72 -3.38 -9.59
C ARG A 28 0.68 -1.94 -9.11
N LEU A 29 1.05 -1.74 -7.85
CA LEU A 29 1.24 -0.43 -7.25
C LEU A 29 2.73 -0.24 -6.96
N GLU A 30 3.37 0.69 -7.66
CA GLU A 30 4.81 0.87 -7.55
C GLU A 30 5.14 1.75 -6.35
N VAL A 31 6.05 1.28 -5.49
CA VAL A 31 6.48 2.06 -4.33
C VAL A 31 7.73 2.86 -4.71
N GLY A 32 8.74 2.18 -5.23
CA GLY A 32 9.98 2.83 -5.65
C GLY A 32 11.19 1.91 -5.64
N THR A 33 12.35 2.50 -5.87
CA THR A 33 13.66 1.84 -5.81
C THR A 33 14.52 2.49 -4.73
N TYR A 34 15.19 1.66 -3.94
CA TYR A 34 15.94 2.04 -2.74
C TYR A 34 17.32 1.40 -2.76
N GLU A 35 18.31 2.00 -2.09
CA GLU A 35 19.63 1.39 -1.93
C GLU A 35 19.53 0.13 -1.04
N SER A 36 20.21 -0.97 -1.39
CA SER A 36 20.13 -2.23 -0.63
C SER A 36 20.62 -2.13 0.82
N THR A 37 21.41 -1.10 1.13
CA THR A 37 21.90 -0.79 2.47
C THR A 37 20.83 -0.14 3.36
N MET A 38 19.77 0.42 2.76
CA MET A 38 18.67 1.04 3.49
C MET A 38 17.65 -0.02 3.93
N PRO A 39 17.12 0.08 5.16
CA PRO A 39 15.99 -0.75 5.54
C PRO A 39 14.78 -0.46 4.62
N PRO A 40 13.89 -1.45 4.40
CA PRO A 40 12.62 -1.23 3.72
C PRO A 40 11.84 -0.06 4.34
N PRO A 41 11.20 0.81 3.54
CA PRO A 41 10.31 1.84 4.05
C PRO A 41 9.13 1.21 4.79
N ARG A 42 8.60 1.93 5.77
CA ARG A 42 7.35 1.57 6.43
C ARG A 42 6.19 2.12 5.60
N LEU A 43 5.31 1.22 5.14
CA LEU A 43 4.29 1.53 4.16
C LEU A 43 2.90 1.17 4.68
N CYS A 44 1.95 2.07 4.46
CA CYS A 44 0.56 1.93 4.89
C CYS A 44 -0.32 1.88 3.63
N LEU A 45 -1.28 0.95 3.58
CA LEU A 45 -2.25 0.85 2.48
C LEU A 45 -3.62 1.35 2.94
N THR A 46 -4.30 2.06 2.05
CA THR A 46 -5.70 2.45 2.21
C THR A 46 -6.53 1.95 1.05
N TYR A 47 -7.81 1.65 1.31
CA TYR A 47 -8.73 1.08 0.34
C TYR A 47 -9.98 1.97 0.23
N GLU A 48 -10.36 2.32 -1.00
CA GLU A 48 -11.60 3.05 -1.28
C GLU A 48 -12.40 2.41 -2.43
N PRO A 49 -13.65 1.95 -2.20
CA PRO A 49 -14.33 1.92 -0.91
C PRO A 49 -13.61 1.02 0.12
N ASP A 50 -13.99 1.12 1.39
CA ASP A 50 -13.42 0.31 2.47
C ASP A 50 -13.84 -1.16 2.31
N VAL A 51 -13.11 -1.88 1.45
CA VAL A 51 -13.32 -3.27 1.06
C VAL A 51 -12.01 -4.06 1.08
N GLU A 52 -11.15 -3.77 2.06
CA GLU A 52 -9.82 -4.38 2.19
C GLU A 52 -9.87 -5.91 2.16
N GLU A 53 -10.93 -6.53 2.68
CA GLU A 53 -11.11 -7.98 2.71
C GLU A 53 -11.26 -8.60 1.31
N ASN A 54 -11.59 -7.80 0.30
CA ASN A 54 -11.71 -8.23 -1.09
C ASN A 54 -10.43 -8.03 -1.89
N ILE A 55 -9.42 -7.37 -1.32
CA ILE A 55 -8.14 -7.09 -1.97
C ILE A 55 -7.04 -7.89 -1.28
N THR A 56 -6.33 -8.73 -2.02
CA THR A 56 -5.03 -9.20 -1.55
C THR A 56 -3.96 -8.21 -1.98
N ALA A 57 -3.17 -7.73 -1.02
CA ALA A 57 -2.00 -6.91 -1.28
C ALA A 57 -0.73 -7.65 -0.82
N ALA A 58 0.04 -8.15 -1.79
CA ALA A 58 1.29 -8.85 -1.52
C ALA A 58 2.48 -7.94 -1.85
N PRO A 59 3.33 -7.57 -0.87
CA PRO A 59 4.55 -6.84 -1.14
C PRO A 59 5.56 -7.72 -1.89
N ILE A 60 6.17 -7.17 -2.93
CA ILE A 60 7.20 -7.83 -3.73
C ILE A 60 8.46 -6.97 -3.71
N ARG A 61 9.58 -7.60 -3.36
CA ARG A 61 10.91 -7.04 -3.42
C ARG A 61 11.71 -7.70 -4.52
N ARG A 62 12.40 -6.90 -5.32
CA ARG A 62 13.38 -7.38 -6.30
C ARG A 62 14.72 -6.71 -6.06
N ASP A 63 15.69 -7.50 -5.61
CA ASP A 63 17.06 -7.03 -5.44
C ASP A 63 17.78 -6.88 -6.79
N GLY A 64 18.48 -5.76 -6.94
CA GLY A 64 19.46 -5.50 -7.98
C GLY A 64 20.88 -5.44 -7.40
N ASP A 65 21.82 -4.94 -8.19
CA ASP A 65 23.20 -4.76 -7.76
C ASP A 65 23.36 -3.38 -7.09
N GLY A 66 23.17 -3.34 -5.77
CA GLY A 66 23.26 -2.12 -4.96
C GLY A 66 21.92 -1.43 -4.67
N ASP A 67 20.83 -1.90 -5.28
CA ASP A 67 19.47 -1.43 -5.03
C ASP A 67 18.45 -2.57 -4.82
N TYR A 68 17.23 -2.21 -4.43
CA TYR A 68 16.05 -3.05 -4.55
C TYR A 68 14.84 -2.22 -4.94
N THR A 69 13.96 -2.81 -5.75
CA THR A 69 12.66 -2.22 -6.10
C THR A 69 11.56 -2.86 -5.28
N LEU A 70 10.63 -2.06 -4.76
CA LEU A 70 9.42 -2.50 -4.07
C LEU A 70 8.17 -2.16 -4.87
N TRP A 71 7.23 -3.10 -4.89
CA TRP A 71 5.86 -2.86 -5.36
C TRP A 71 4.88 -3.79 -4.63
N TYR A 72 3.60 -3.43 -4.63
CA TYR A 72 2.54 -4.35 -4.24
C TYR A 72 1.93 -5.02 -5.46
N GLN A 73 1.79 -6.33 -5.41
CA GLN A 73 0.91 -7.09 -6.27
C GLN A 73 -0.48 -7.08 -5.64
N LEU A 74 -1.44 -6.50 -6.35
CA LEU A 74 -2.82 -6.38 -5.90
C LEU A 74 -3.71 -7.31 -6.74
N GLU A 75 -4.71 -7.92 -6.11
CA GLU A 75 -5.77 -8.67 -6.79
C GLU A 75 -7.10 -8.40 -6.12
N ASN A 76 -8.12 -8.05 -6.92
CA ASN A 76 -9.47 -7.75 -6.43
C ASN A 76 -10.41 -8.91 -6.71
N PHE A 77 -10.91 -9.55 -5.65
CA PHE A 77 -11.85 -10.66 -5.72
C PHE A 77 -13.31 -10.23 -5.52
N GLY A 78 -13.54 -8.95 -5.22
CA GLY A 78 -14.86 -8.37 -5.08
C GLY A 78 -15.53 -8.07 -6.41
N ASP A 79 -16.75 -7.52 -6.33
CA ASP A 79 -17.57 -7.16 -7.49
C ASP A 79 -17.55 -5.65 -7.80
N VAL A 80 -16.80 -4.86 -7.02
CA VAL A 80 -16.64 -3.40 -7.20
C VAL A 80 -15.18 -3.03 -7.38
N ALA A 81 -14.91 -1.99 -8.17
CA ALA A 81 -13.56 -1.45 -8.28
C ALA A 81 -13.12 -0.85 -6.94
N CYS A 82 -11.84 -1.03 -6.60
CA CYS A 82 -11.23 -0.51 -5.38
C CYS A 82 -10.00 0.30 -5.74
N THR A 83 -9.92 1.55 -5.29
CA THR A 83 -8.70 2.33 -5.30
C THR A 83 -7.86 1.92 -4.09
N VAL A 84 -6.62 1.54 -4.34
CA VAL A 84 -5.64 1.23 -3.31
C VAL A 84 -4.55 2.28 -3.39
N SER A 85 -4.26 2.93 -2.27
CA SER A 85 -3.19 3.94 -2.17
C SER A 85 -2.14 3.46 -1.20
N VAL A 86 -0.87 3.73 -1.50
CA VAL A 86 0.27 3.45 -0.63
C VAL A 86 0.88 4.75 -0.12
N TRP A 87 1.15 4.77 1.18
CA TRP A 87 1.63 5.94 1.90
C TRP A 87 2.85 5.57 2.74
N GLU A 88 3.73 6.55 2.98
CA GLU A 88 4.70 6.42 4.06
C GLU A 88 3.97 6.43 5.42
N CYS A 89 4.34 5.54 6.35
CA CYS A 89 3.75 5.56 7.70
C CYS A 89 4.49 6.58 8.59
N ASN A 90 3.81 7.60 9.11
CA ASN A 90 4.37 8.52 10.11
C ASN A 90 4.20 7.92 11.52
N GLY A 91 4.92 6.85 11.86
CA GLY A 91 4.86 6.27 13.21
C GLY A 91 5.67 4.99 13.41
N ASP A 92 5.69 4.53 14.67
CA ASP A 92 6.17 3.20 15.05
C ASP A 92 5.14 2.08 14.78
N GLU A 93 4.01 2.42 14.19
CA GLU A 93 3.02 1.44 13.76
C GLU A 93 3.55 0.73 12.50
N GLU A 94 4.04 -0.49 12.72
CA GLU A 94 4.36 -1.45 11.67
C GLU A 94 3.09 -1.80 10.90
N VAL A 95 3.09 -1.52 9.60
CA VAL A 95 2.29 -2.29 8.66
C VAL A 95 3.28 -3.10 7.83
N CYS A 96 3.07 -4.42 7.87
CA CYS A 96 4.02 -5.47 7.51
C CYS A 96 4.78 -5.20 6.21
N ALA A 97 6.08 -4.88 6.31
CA ALA A 97 7.02 -5.26 5.29
C ALA A 97 7.19 -6.80 5.37
N PRO A 98 7.30 -7.52 4.25
CA PRO A 98 7.56 -8.95 4.29
C PRO A 98 8.94 -9.18 4.91
N GLU A 99 9.02 -10.11 5.87
CA GLU A 99 10.31 -10.70 6.28
C GLU A 99 10.94 -11.51 5.14
#